data_AF-A0A542AYN5-F1
#
_entry.id   AF-A0A542AYN5-F1
#
_cell.length_a   1.000
_cell.length_b   1.000
_cell.length_c   1.000
_cell.angle_alpha   90.00
_cell.angle_beta   90.00
_cell.angle_gamma   90.00
#
_symmetry.space_group_name_H-M   'P 1'
#
loop_
_entity.id
_entity.type
_entity.pdbx_description
1 polymer ?
#
loop_
_entity_poly.entity_id
_entity_poly.type
_entity_poly.pdbx_seq_one_letter_code
_entity_poly.pdbx_strand_id
1 'polypeptide(L)'
;MFKVQHFEKLENINKIDLFIGASGFENRATFQANKFRSIIKNGLVICFDHYKNSKNRIKNDTRYKQLGFEFYLAEEHENETLFLNKISLAVEKVISENDDPVIYLDYSSMSRNWYSYIIYSIFHIDKKNKAKILFGYSHAEHVNEKPDQSPNRIVEPLYGYCNFGIPTKPTSLVIGLGNEPNKVFGLKEYFDAIPYIFHTDQSYNSNYYTEAKQILKTILTQVAEKNVYEYPIMDLEYTYFLMDNLCTQLIKENRVILAPCGPKPFTLLCLLLALKHEDMLEVWRISAGKEIPMNDRKPTGEITILELIFPD
;
A
#
# COMPACT_ATOMS: atom_id res chain seq x y z
N MET A 1 -15.30 -12.16 -7.76
CA MET A 1 -14.19 -12.19 -6.78
C MET A 1 -12.89 -12.31 -7.55
N PHE A 2 -11.93 -11.39 -7.37
CA PHE A 2 -10.69 -11.36 -8.14
C PHE A 2 -9.62 -12.32 -7.58
N LYS A 3 -8.64 -12.63 -8.42
CA LYS A 3 -7.36 -13.22 -8.04
C LYS A 3 -6.27 -12.16 -8.12
N VAL A 4 -5.22 -12.35 -7.34
CA VAL A 4 -3.98 -11.59 -7.50
C VAL A 4 -2.96 -12.49 -8.18
N GLN A 5 -2.14 -11.92 -9.06
CA GLN A 5 -1.04 -12.64 -9.69
C GLN A 5 0.20 -11.77 -9.70
N HIS A 6 1.36 -12.37 -9.44
CA HIS A 6 2.64 -11.70 -9.65
C HIS A 6 2.87 -11.50 -11.15
N PHE A 7 3.18 -10.27 -11.57
CA PHE A 7 3.45 -10.00 -12.98
C PHE A 7 4.90 -10.36 -13.32
N GLU A 8 5.08 -11.54 -13.93
CA GLU A 8 6.40 -12.18 -14.08
C GLU A 8 7.43 -11.39 -14.89
N LYS A 9 6.99 -10.63 -15.92
CA LYS A 9 7.90 -10.01 -16.89
C LYS A 9 7.46 -8.62 -17.27
N LEU A 10 8.20 -7.61 -16.84
CA LEU A 10 7.92 -6.20 -17.14
C LEU A 10 7.81 -5.92 -18.64
N GLU A 11 8.51 -6.68 -19.49
CA GLU A 11 8.45 -6.53 -20.96
C GLU A 11 7.08 -6.86 -21.55
N ASN A 12 6.24 -7.59 -20.80
CA ASN A 12 4.89 -7.95 -21.24
C ASN A 12 3.90 -6.78 -21.08
N ILE A 13 4.27 -5.69 -20.41
CA ILE A 13 3.45 -4.47 -20.37
C ILE A 13 3.70 -3.69 -21.65
N ASN A 14 2.76 -3.74 -22.58
CA ASN A 14 2.87 -3.08 -23.89
C ASN A 14 2.05 -1.78 -23.99
N LYS A 15 1.11 -1.54 -23.06
CA LYS A 15 0.28 -0.34 -22.98
C LYS A 15 -0.07 0.00 -21.53
N ILE A 16 -0.15 1.30 -21.24
CA ILE A 16 -0.70 1.85 -20.00
C ILE A 16 -1.62 3.02 -20.40
N ASP A 17 -2.93 2.82 -20.30
CA ASP A 17 -3.93 3.83 -20.66
C ASP A 17 -3.97 4.96 -19.63
N LEU A 18 -3.72 4.63 -18.36
CA LEU A 18 -3.60 5.57 -17.24
C LEU A 18 -2.48 5.15 -16.29
N PHE A 19 -1.46 5.99 -16.15
CA PHE A 19 -0.48 5.90 -15.08
C PHE A 19 -0.88 6.83 -13.93
N ILE A 20 -0.87 6.32 -12.70
CA ILE A 20 -1.13 7.11 -11.49
C ILE A 20 0.10 7.00 -10.58
N GLY A 21 0.72 8.13 -10.28
CA GLY A 21 1.91 8.22 -9.42
C GLY A 21 1.81 9.34 -8.39
N ALA A 22 2.88 9.51 -7.61
CA ALA A 22 2.97 10.60 -6.64
C ALA A 22 4.30 11.33 -6.70
N SER A 23 4.25 12.67 -6.65
CA SER A 23 5.41 13.55 -6.54
C SER A 23 5.69 13.90 -5.08
N GLY A 24 6.53 13.09 -4.45
CA GLY A 24 7.06 13.28 -3.09
C GLY A 24 8.54 13.70 -3.05
N PHE A 25 9.15 13.64 -1.87
CA PHE A 25 10.57 13.96 -1.65
C PHE A 25 11.53 12.77 -1.87
N GLU A 26 10.99 11.57 -2.13
CA GLU A 26 11.79 10.37 -2.43
C GLU A 26 12.26 10.38 -3.90
N ASN A 27 13.53 10.07 -4.16
CA ASN A 27 14.07 10.00 -5.53
C ASN A 27 13.42 8.91 -6.38
N ARG A 28 12.92 7.82 -5.78
CA ARG A 28 12.23 6.74 -6.51
C ARG A 28 10.88 7.13 -7.11
N ALA A 29 10.30 8.27 -6.75
CA ALA A 29 8.96 8.70 -7.18
C ALA A 29 8.76 8.66 -8.71
N THR A 30 9.78 9.04 -9.49
CA THR A 30 9.66 9.10 -10.95
C THR A 30 10.22 7.86 -11.66
N PHE A 31 10.72 6.87 -10.91
CA PHE A 31 11.45 5.74 -11.48
C PHE A 31 10.62 4.94 -12.50
N GLN A 32 9.40 4.53 -12.12
CA GLN A 32 8.55 3.71 -12.98
C GLN A 32 7.98 4.51 -14.14
N ALA A 33 7.56 5.76 -13.90
CA ALA A 33 7.10 6.67 -14.96
C ALA A 33 8.15 6.88 -16.05
N ASN A 34 9.43 6.92 -15.68
CA ASN A 34 10.53 6.97 -16.63
C ASN A 34 10.70 5.67 -17.40
N LYS A 35 10.67 4.54 -16.68
CA LYS A 35 10.85 3.21 -17.25
C LYS A 35 9.77 2.88 -18.29
N PHE A 36 8.52 3.25 -18.01
CA PHE A 36 7.37 2.94 -18.86
C PHE A 36 6.93 4.10 -19.77
N ARG A 37 7.72 5.18 -19.89
CA ARG A 37 7.29 6.39 -20.61
C ARG A 37 6.79 6.14 -22.03
N SER A 38 7.39 5.22 -22.78
CA SER A 38 7.02 4.96 -24.17
C SER A 38 5.63 4.32 -24.33
N ILE A 39 5.09 3.71 -23.28
CA ILE A 39 3.83 2.96 -23.31
C ILE A 39 2.71 3.64 -22.52
N ILE A 40 2.99 4.77 -21.84
CA ILE A 40 2.01 5.55 -21.08
C ILE A 40 1.28 6.52 -22.02
N LYS A 41 -0.05 6.38 -22.11
CA LYS A 41 -0.95 7.27 -22.85
C LYS A 41 -1.29 8.52 -22.06
N ASN A 42 -1.83 8.35 -20.85
CA ASN A 42 -2.15 9.43 -19.92
C ASN A 42 -1.46 9.21 -18.58
N GLY A 43 -1.03 10.29 -17.93
CA GLY A 43 -0.40 10.23 -16.62
C GLY A 43 -1.01 11.23 -15.65
N LEU A 44 -1.26 10.77 -14.43
CA LEU A 44 -1.81 11.54 -13.32
C LEU A 44 -0.83 11.48 -12.15
N VAL A 45 -0.51 12.63 -11.56
CA VAL A 45 0.45 12.73 -10.46
C VAL A 45 -0.15 13.46 -9.28
N ILE A 46 -0.16 12.79 -8.14
CA ILE A 46 -0.59 13.38 -6.88
C ILE A 46 0.62 14.00 -6.18
N CYS A 47 0.49 15.26 -5.83
CA CYS A 47 1.59 16.07 -5.35
C CYS A 47 1.41 16.36 -3.87
N PHE A 48 2.40 16.00 -3.05
CA PHE A 48 2.41 16.44 -1.66
C PHE A 48 2.53 17.97 -1.60
N ASP A 49 1.70 18.65 -0.82
CA ASP A 49 1.90 20.08 -0.54
C ASP A 49 3.06 20.28 0.46
N HIS A 50 3.24 19.34 1.39
CA HIS A 50 4.42 19.31 2.25
C HIS A 50 5.71 19.15 1.46
N TYR A 51 6.75 19.85 1.91
CA TYR A 51 8.08 19.76 1.33
C TYR A 51 8.13 20.04 -0.18
N LYS A 52 7.17 20.83 -0.71
CA LYS A 52 7.15 21.27 -2.12
C LYS A 52 8.44 21.95 -2.58
N ASN A 53 9.15 22.58 -1.64
CA ASN A 53 10.42 23.25 -1.89
C ASN A 53 11.65 22.35 -1.70
N SER A 54 11.48 21.07 -1.33
CA SER A 54 12.61 20.15 -1.20
C SER A 54 13.24 19.84 -2.57
N LYS A 55 14.56 19.65 -2.59
CA LYS A 55 15.33 19.45 -3.81
C LYS A 55 14.80 18.28 -4.66
N ASN A 56 14.51 17.15 -4.03
CA ASN A 56 14.01 15.97 -4.73
C ASN A 56 12.59 16.17 -5.25
N ARG A 57 11.73 16.85 -4.47
CA ARG A 57 10.38 17.17 -4.92
C ARG A 57 10.35 18.08 -6.14
N ILE A 58 11.17 19.14 -6.16
CA ILE A 58 11.31 20.02 -7.35
C ILE A 58 11.78 19.22 -8.57
N LYS A 59 12.74 18.30 -8.39
CA LYS A 59 13.21 17.42 -9.47
C LYS A 59 12.12 16.49 -9.98
N ASN A 60 11.36 15.86 -9.07
CA ASN A 60 10.27 14.95 -9.41
C ASN A 60 9.17 15.67 -10.21
N ASP A 61 8.78 16.87 -9.79
CA ASP A 61 7.82 17.70 -10.55
C ASP A 61 8.32 18.06 -11.93
N THR A 62 9.57 18.53 -12.00
CA THR A 62 10.18 18.91 -13.28
C THR A 62 10.14 17.72 -14.22
N ARG A 63 10.43 16.53 -13.70
CA ARG A 63 10.42 15.32 -14.50
C ARG A 63 9.01 14.94 -14.95
N TYR A 64 8.02 14.91 -14.07
CA TYR A 64 6.64 14.59 -14.44
C TYR A 64 6.05 15.62 -15.44
N LYS A 65 6.39 16.91 -15.31
CA LYS A 65 6.03 17.96 -16.28
C LYS A 65 6.62 17.67 -17.66
N GLN A 66 7.88 17.25 -17.72
CA GLN A 66 8.52 16.84 -18.98
C GLN A 66 7.85 15.60 -19.61
N LEU A 67 7.25 14.72 -18.80
CA LEU A 67 6.50 13.57 -19.30
C LEU A 67 5.09 13.96 -19.79
N GLY A 68 4.62 15.17 -19.52
CA GLY A 68 3.30 15.67 -19.90
C GLY A 68 2.18 15.20 -18.97
N PHE A 69 2.50 14.85 -17.72
CA PHE A 69 1.50 14.32 -16.79
C PHE A 69 0.69 15.45 -16.14
N GLU A 70 -0.55 15.16 -15.79
CA GLU A 70 -1.44 16.05 -15.07
C GLU A 70 -1.12 16.05 -13.57
N PHE A 71 -1.20 17.21 -12.93
CA PHE A 71 -0.83 17.41 -11.54
C PHE A 71 -2.05 17.71 -10.69
N TYR A 72 -2.17 16.98 -9.59
CA TYR A 72 -3.15 17.23 -8.54
C TYR A 72 -2.43 17.52 -7.23
N LEU A 73 -2.54 18.75 -6.76
CA LEU A 73 -2.04 19.12 -5.44
C LEU A 73 -2.99 18.54 -4.38
N ALA A 74 -2.47 17.64 -3.55
CA ALA A 74 -3.19 17.18 -2.38
C ALA A 74 -2.91 18.16 -1.24
N GLU A 75 -3.78 19.16 -1.11
CA GLU A 75 -3.74 20.10 0.01
C GLU A 75 -4.23 19.41 1.29
N GLU A 76 -3.64 19.75 2.44
CA GLU A 76 -4.00 19.17 3.75
C GLU A 76 -5.46 19.41 4.17
N HIS A 77 -6.15 20.32 3.48
CA HIS A 77 -7.50 20.76 3.79
C HIS A 77 -8.45 20.60 2.60
N GLU A 78 -8.00 20.04 1.47
CA GLU A 78 -8.96 19.63 0.44
C GLU A 78 -9.83 18.52 1.05
N ASN A 79 -11.15 18.74 1.01
CA ASN A 79 -12.14 17.73 1.32
C ASN A 79 -11.75 16.46 0.56
N GLU A 80 -11.47 15.36 1.26
CA GLU A 80 -11.02 14.10 0.65
C GLU A 80 -11.92 13.70 -0.54
N THR A 81 -13.19 14.10 -0.49
CA THR A 81 -14.17 14.01 -1.57
C THR A 81 -13.77 14.70 -2.89
N LEU A 82 -13.18 15.91 -2.89
CA LEU A 82 -12.78 16.60 -4.11
C LEU A 82 -11.58 15.90 -4.79
N PHE A 83 -10.62 15.47 -3.97
CA PHE A 83 -9.50 14.64 -4.40
C PHE A 83 -9.98 13.31 -5.00
N LEU A 84 -10.90 12.63 -4.30
CA LEU A 84 -11.54 11.40 -4.76
C LEU A 84 -12.25 11.58 -6.10
N ASN A 85 -13.05 12.64 -6.24
CA ASN A 85 -13.80 12.89 -7.47
C ASN A 85 -12.89 13.06 -8.69
N LYS A 86 -11.75 13.75 -8.55
CA LYS A 86 -10.80 13.95 -9.66
C LYS A 86 -10.18 12.62 -10.12
N ILE A 87 -9.73 11.79 -9.19
CA ILE A 87 -9.20 10.45 -9.50
C ILE A 87 -10.29 9.58 -10.12
N SER A 88 -11.48 9.55 -9.52
CA SER A 88 -12.61 8.75 -9.99
C SER A 88 -13.00 9.12 -11.42
N LEU A 89 -13.08 10.41 -11.74
CA LEU A 89 -13.38 10.88 -13.10
C LEU A 89 -12.31 10.46 -14.12
N ALA A 90 -11.04 10.54 -13.76
CA ALA A 90 -9.95 10.10 -14.64
C ALA A 90 -10.01 8.58 -14.91
N VAL A 91 -10.30 7.78 -13.88
CA VAL A 91 -10.49 6.34 -13.98
C VAL A 91 -11.74 5.99 -14.81
N GLU A 92 -12.89 6.61 -14.52
CA GLU A 92 -14.15 6.42 -15.27
C GLU A 92 -14.01 6.76 -16.75
N LYS A 93 -13.31 7.86 -17.06
CA LYS A 93 -13.04 8.26 -18.44
C LYS A 93 -12.24 7.19 -19.17
N VAL A 94 -11.17 6.69 -18.55
CA VAL A 94 -10.31 5.66 -19.18
C VAL A 94 -11.06 4.35 -19.36
N ILE A 95 -11.90 3.97 -18.40
CA ILE A 95 -12.72 2.76 -18.48
C ILE A 95 -13.80 2.84 -19.57
N SER A 96 -14.41 4.02 -19.74
CA SER A 96 -15.46 4.21 -20.75
C SER A 96 -14.91 4.35 -22.18
N GLU A 97 -13.72 4.93 -22.36
CA GLU A 97 -13.15 5.23 -23.68
C GLU A 97 -12.32 4.11 -24.31
N ASN A 98 -11.92 3.08 -23.56
CA ASN A 98 -11.00 2.05 -24.06
C ASN A 98 -11.56 0.64 -23.84
N ASP A 99 -11.35 -0.25 -24.80
CA ASP A 99 -11.56 -1.69 -24.63
C ASP A 99 -10.33 -2.31 -23.93
N ASP A 100 -10.59 -3.03 -22.84
CA ASP A 100 -9.60 -3.59 -21.91
C ASP A 100 -8.55 -2.57 -21.43
N PRO A 101 -8.96 -1.52 -20.69
CA PRO A 101 -8.08 -0.45 -20.23
C PRO A 101 -7.03 -0.99 -19.24
N VAL A 102 -5.78 -0.52 -19.36
CA VAL A 102 -4.70 -0.84 -18.42
C VAL A 102 -4.43 0.36 -17.52
N ILE A 103 -4.73 0.21 -16.23
CA ILE A 103 -4.46 1.21 -15.19
C ILE A 103 -3.25 0.77 -14.37
N TYR A 104 -2.23 1.63 -14.32
CA TYR A 104 -0.99 1.38 -13.59
C TYR A 104 -0.88 2.32 -12.39
N LEU A 105 -0.80 1.77 -11.19
CA LEU A 105 -0.64 2.53 -9.95
C LEU A 105 0.78 2.35 -9.38
N ASP A 106 1.60 3.39 -9.47
CA ASP A 106 2.89 3.48 -8.78
C ASP A 106 2.67 3.99 -7.35
N TYR A 107 2.55 3.06 -6.41
CA TYR A 107 2.31 3.38 -5.00
C TYR A 107 3.60 3.56 -4.18
N SER A 108 4.77 3.55 -4.82
CA SER A 108 6.08 3.56 -4.15
C SER A 108 6.28 4.79 -3.27
N SER A 109 5.85 5.96 -3.77
CA SER A 109 5.98 7.25 -3.06
C SER A 109 4.64 7.79 -2.53
N MET A 110 3.56 7.00 -2.59
CA MET A 110 2.24 7.41 -2.09
C MET A 110 2.11 7.23 -0.58
N SER A 111 1.27 8.05 0.07
CA SER A 111 0.82 7.79 1.43
C SER A 111 -0.15 6.59 1.44
N ARG A 112 -0.27 5.89 2.58
CA ARG A 112 -1.22 4.75 2.73
C ARG A 112 -2.64 5.13 2.38
N ASN A 113 -3.06 6.32 2.80
CA ASN A 113 -4.36 6.88 2.47
C ASN A 113 -4.57 7.03 0.97
N TRP A 114 -3.62 7.62 0.25
CA TRP A 114 -3.83 7.90 -1.17
C TRP A 114 -4.07 6.63 -1.98
N TYR A 115 -3.22 5.62 -1.85
CA TYR A 115 -3.47 4.40 -2.62
C TYR A 115 -4.63 3.59 -2.07
N SER A 116 -4.98 3.65 -0.77
CA SER A 116 -6.23 3.04 -0.29
C SER A 116 -7.45 3.67 -0.96
N TYR A 117 -7.50 5.00 -1.05
CA TYR A 117 -8.56 5.71 -1.76
C TYR A 117 -8.63 5.35 -3.24
N ILE A 118 -7.49 5.39 -3.94
CA ILE A 118 -7.44 5.11 -5.38
C ILE A 118 -7.91 3.66 -5.66
N ILE A 119 -7.42 2.70 -4.88
CA ILE A 119 -7.79 1.29 -5.01
C ILE A 119 -9.30 1.11 -4.75
N TYR A 120 -9.81 1.69 -3.67
CA TYR A 120 -11.23 1.66 -3.35
C TYR A 120 -12.08 2.25 -4.48
N SER A 121 -11.71 3.44 -4.99
CA SER A 121 -12.42 4.09 -6.10
C SER A 121 -12.43 3.24 -7.37
N ILE A 122 -11.27 2.74 -7.81
CA ILE A 122 -11.17 1.90 -9.00
C ILE A 122 -12.11 0.69 -8.88
N PHE A 123 -12.10 0.02 -7.73
CA PHE A 123 -12.92 -1.18 -7.50
C PHE A 123 -14.44 -0.91 -7.58
N HIS A 124 -14.89 0.27 -7.16
CA HIS A 124 -16.31 0.64 -7.18
C HIS A 124 -16.76 1.24 -8.52
N ILE A 125 -15.82 1.79 -9.30
CA ILE A 125 -16.06 2.30 -10.64
C ILE A 125 -16.14 1.14 -11.64
N ASP A 126 -15.17 0.23 -11.60
CA ASP A 126 -15.06 -0.87 -12.54
C ASP A 126 -15.98 -2.06 -12.20
N LYS A 127 -17.28 -1.81 -12.09
CA LYS A 127 -18.27 -2.82 -11.69
C LYS A 127 -18.35 -4.01 -12.66
N LYS A 128 -17.87 -3.83 -13.89
CA LYS A 128 -17.83 -4.87 -14.93
C LYS A 128 -16.46 -5.54 -15.03
N ASN A 129 -15.51 -5.17 -14.17
CA ASN A 129 -14.16 -5.72 -14.16
C ASN A 129 -13.46 -5.65 -15.53
N LYS A 130 -13.68 -4.56 -16.27
CA LYS A 130 -13.13 -4.37 -17.62
C LYS A 130 -11.64 -4.02 -17.55
N ALA A 131 -11.20 -3.39 -16.48
CA ALA A 131 -9.85 -2.84 -16.37
C ALA A 131 -8.86 -3.86 -15.85
N LYS A 132 -7.72 -3.95 -16.54
CA LYS A 132 -6.52 -4.56 -16.00
C LYS A 132 -5.85 -3.56 -15.06
N ILE A 133 -5.71 -3.93 -13.79
CA ILE A 133 -5.14 -3.08 -12.75
C ILE A 133 -3.78 -3.64 -12.34
N LEU A 134 -2.75 -2.81 -12.46
CA LEU A 134 -1.36 -3.15 -12.14
C LEU A 134 -0.86 -2.27 -10.99
N PHE A 135 -0.34 -2.88 -9.93
CA PHE A 135 0.23 -2.17 -8.78
C PHE A 135 1.76 -2.30 -8.78
N GLY A 136 2.45 -1.22 -9.10
CA GLY A 136 3.91 -1.18 -9.17
C GLY A 136 4.55 -0.64 -7.90
N TYR A 137 5.50 -1.39 -7.33
CA TYR A 137 6.34 -0.95 -6.21
C TYR A 137 7.82 -0.98 -6.56
N SER A 138 8.45 0.19 -6.50
CA SER A 138 9.89 0.35 -6.61
C SER A 138 10.55 0.12 -5.25
N HIS A 139 11.37 -0.93 -5.18
CA HIS A 139 12.12 -1.24 -3.96
C HIS A 139 13.14 -0.15 -3.66
N ALA A 140 13.30 0.16 -2.37
CA ALA A 140 14.21 1.20 -1.92
C ALA A 140 15.53 0.60 -1.45
N GLU A 141 16.63 1.30 -1.73
CA GLU A 141 17.91 1.02 -1.08
C GLU A 141 17.72 1.09 0.45
N HIS A 142 18.30 0.13 1.17
CA HIS A 142 18.28 0.13 2.62
C HIS A 142 19.04 1.34 3.15
N VAL A 143 18.40 2.10 4.04
CA VAL A 143 19.03 3.22 4.75
C VAL A 143 18.99 2.87 6.23
N ASN A 144 20.16 2.82 6.86
CA ASN A 144 20.26 2.61 8.30
C ASN A 144 19.65 3.81 9.02
N GLU A 145 18.41 3.67 9.50
CA GLU A 145 17.68 4.69 10.21
C GLU A 145 17.41 4.23 11.63
N LYS A 146 17.48 5.16 12.58
CA LYS A 146 17.00 4.87 13.93
C LYS A 146 15.48 4.63 13.87
N PRO A 147 14.96 3.63 14.59
CA PRO A 147 13.52 3.44 14.72
C PRO A 147 12.85 4.74 15.12
N ASP A 148 11.77 5.10 14.44
CA ASP A 148 10.95 6.24 14.84
C ASP A 148 10.36 5.96 16.23
N GLN A 149 10.63 6.85 17.18
CA GLN A 149 10.13 6.78 18.55
C GLN A 149 8.96 7.75 18.78
N SER A 150 8.49 8.42 17.74
CA SER A 150 7.38 9.36 17.82
C SER A 150 6.11 8.64 18.31
N PRO A 151 5.33 9.28 19.20
CA PRO A 151 4.10 8.67 19.71
C PRO A 151 3.07 8.51 18.59
N ASN A 152 2.26 7.46 18.68
CA ASN A 152 1.12 7.28 17.78
C ASN A 152 0.10 8.39 18.05
N ARG A 153 -0.17 9.21 17.04
CA ARG A 153 -1.16 10.30 17.12
C ARG A 153 -2.45 9.98 16.37
N ILE A 154 -2.35 9.13 15.36
CA ILE A 154 -3.47 8.73 14.51
C ILE A 154 -3.63 7.22 14.68
N VAL A 155 -4.81 6.79 15.11
CA VAL A 155 -5.26 5.39 15.16
C VAL A 155 -6.71 5.39 14.69
N GLU A 156 -6.90 5.10 13.41
CA GLU A 156 -8.21 5.21 12.77
C GLU A 156 -8.31 4.26 11.58
N PRO A 157 -9.52 3.89 11.14
CA PRO A 157 -9.69 3.08 9.95
C PRO A 157 -9.29 3.85 8.69
N LEU A 158 -8.82 3.12 7.68
CA LEU A 158 -8.73 3.67 6.33
C LEU A 158 -10.13 3.80 5.75
N TYR A 159 -10.37 4.91 5.05
CA TYR A 159 -11.65 5.16 4.40
C TYR A 159 -12.03 4.05 3.43
N GLY A 160 -13.28 3.62 3.47
CA GLY A 160 -13.79 2.51 2.66
C GLY A 160 -13.39 1.12 3.17
N TYR A 161 -12.65 1.05 4.29
CA TYR A 161 -12.16 -0.18 4.90
C TYR A 161 -12.53 -0.30 6.38
N CYS A 162 -13.56 0.42 6.82
CA CYS A 162 -14.11 0.32 8.17
C CYS A 162 -15.48 -0.33 8.13
N ASN A 163 -15.69 -1.29 9.02
CA ASN A 163 -16.97 -1.95 9.22
C ASN A 163 -17.31 -1.95 10.70
N PHE A 164 -18.59 -1.78 11.03
CA PHE A 164 -19.05 -1.97 12.41
C PHE A 164 -19.20 -3.48 12.64
N GLY A 165 -18.08 -4.14 12.97
CA GLY A 165 -18.08 -5.57 13.28
C GLY A 165 -19.06 -5.93 14.40
N ILE A 166 -19.50 -7.20 14.44
CA ILE A 166 -20.41 -7.70 15.47
C ILE A 166 -19.72 -7.55 16.84
N PRO A 167 -20.25 -6.74 17.78
CA PRO A 167 -19.56 -6.41 19.04
C PRO A 167 -19.27 -7.60 19.96
N THR A 168 -19.88 -8.76 19.70
CA THR A 168 -19.79 -9.95 20.55
C THR A 168 -18.65 -10.89 20.19
N LYS A 169 -17.99 -10.71 19.03
CA LYS A 169 -16.85 -11.55 18.63
C LYS A 169 -15.55 -11.05 19.27
N PRO A 170 -14.63 -11.93 19.70
CA PRO A 170 -13.27 -11.54 20.06
C PRO A 170 -12.56 -10.89 18.86
N THR A 171 -11.62 -9.99 19.14
CA THR A 171 -10.84 -9.31 18.10
C THR A 171 -9.56 -10.07 17.80
N SER A 172 -9.37 -10.41 16.53
CA SER A 172 -8.08 -10.85 15.99
C SER A 172 -7.43 -9.71 15.23
N LEU A 173 -6.15 -9.47 15.50
CA LEU A 173 -5.39 -8.36 14.95
C LEU A 173 -4.24 -8.90 14.10
N VAL A 174 -4.35 -8.77 12.77
CA VAL A 174 -3.32 -9.19 11.81
C VAL A 174 -2.42 -8.01 11.50
N ILE A 175 -1.13 -8.12 11.84
CA ILE A 175 -0.19 -6.99 11.82
C ILE A 175 0.97 -7.31 10.90
N GLY A 176 1.21 -6.45 9.92
CA GLY A 176 2.48 -6.45 9.18
C GLY A 176 3.51 -5.65 9.95
N LEU A 177 4.69 -6.21 10.19
CA LEU A 177 5.74 -5.57 10.95
C LEU A 177 6.65 -4.72 10.07
N GLY A 178 6.92 -3.51 10.54
CA GLY A 178 7.99 -2.63 10.08
C GLY A 178 9.03 -2.45 11.18
N ASN A 179 9.80 -1.37 11.10
CA ASN A 179 10.86 -1.06 12.07
C ASN A 179 10.36 -0.40 13.37
N GLU A 180 9.04 -0.38 13.60
CA GLU A 180 8.40 0.41 14.66
C GLU A 180 7.63 -0.50 15.64
N PRO A 181 8.31 -1.10 16.62
CA PRO A 181 7.73 -2.13 17.49
C PRO A 181 6.61 -1.59 18.39
N ASN A 182 6.71 -0.33 18.81
CA ASN A 182 5.75 0.29 19.74
C ASN A 182 4.34 0.40 19.14
N LYS A 183 4.21 0.43 17.80
CA LYS A 183 2.91 0.44 17.11
C LYS A 183 2.12 -0.83 17.36
N VAL A 184 2.82 -1.96 17.44
CA VAL A 184 2.24 -3.30 17.61
C VAL A 184 1.57 -3.42 18.98
N PHE A 185 2.29 -3.02 20.03
CA PHE A 185 1.77 -3.08 21.41
C PHE A 185 0.57 -2.15 21.60
N GLY A 186 0.68 -0.91 21.11
CA GLY A 186 -0.42 0.06 21.21
C GLY A 186 -1.71 -0.44 20.58
N LEU A 187 -1.66 -1.10 19.42
CA LEU A 187 -2.85 -1.69 18.81
C LEU A 187 -3.43 -2.86 19.58
N LYS A 188 -2.56 -3.77 20.02
CA LYS A 188 -2.97 -4.98 20.74
C LYS A 188 -3.77 -4.58 21.98
N GLU A 189 -3.29 -3.57 22.70
CA GLU A 189 -3.96 -3.02 23.88
C GLU A 189 -5.21 -2.21 23.52
N TYR A 190 -5.14 -1.35 22.49
CA TYR A 190 -6.27 -0.53 22.04
C TYR A 190 -7.49 -1.36 21.64
N PHE A 191 -7.27 -2.50 20.97
CA PHE A 191 -8.34 -3.38 20.50
C PHE A 191 -8.66 -4.55 21.42
N ASP A 192 -7.90 -4.73 22.51
CA ASP A 192 -7.91 -5.93 23.35
C ASP A 192 -7.90 -7.22 22.49
N ALA A 193 -6.90 -7.32 21.60
CA ALA A 193 -6.91 -8.27 20.49
C ALA A 193 -5.86 -9.37 20.61
N ILE A 194 -6.15 -10.51 19.97
CA ILE A 194 -5.18 -11.59 19.76
C ILE A 194 -4.31 -11.23 18.54
N PRO A 195 -2.99 -11.02 18.70
CA PRO A 195 -2.13 -10.63 17.59
C PRO A 195 -1.72 -11.83 16.73
N TYR A 196 -1.74 -11.60 15.41
CA TYR A 196 -1.15 -12.43 14.37
C TYR A 196 -0.13 -11.58 13.62
N ILE A 197 1.14 -12.00 13.65
CA ILE A 197 2.28 -11.18 13.28
C ILE A 197 2.86 -11.65 11.96
N PHE A 198 2.97 -10.75 10.98
CA PHE A 198 3.64 -10.98 9.71
C PHE A 198 4.93 -10.16 9.66
N HIS A 199 6.07 -10.80 9.40
CA HIS A 199 7.32 -10.10 9.13
C HIS A 199 7.97 -10.60 7.84
N THR A 200 8.74 -9.73 7.20
CA THR A 200 9.48 -10.12 6.00
C THR A 200 10.54 -11.17 6.32
N ASP A 201 10.79 -12.03 5.36
CA ASP A 201 11.88 -13.00 5.40
C ASP A 201 13.25 -12.36 5.13
N GLN A 202 14.29 -13.19 5.16
CA GLN A 202 15.67 -12.77 4.86
C GLN A 202 15.90 -12.47 3.37
N SER A 203 14.98 -12.87 2.47
CA SER A 203 15.17 -12.75 1.02
C SER A 203 15.25 -11.30 0.54
N TYR A 204 14.66 -10.37 1.29
CA TYR A 204 14.63 -8.97 0.91
C TYR A 204 15.96 -8.25 1.15
N ASN A 205 16.44 -8.31 2.39
CA ASN A 205 17.67 -7.66 2.81
C ASN A 205 18.08 -8.26 4.16
N SER A 206 19.25 -8.91 4.21
CA SER A 206 19.74 -9.59 5.40
C SER A 206 20.01 -8.65 6.58
N ASN A 207 20.41 -7.40 6.32
CA ASN A 207 20.64 -6.39 7.35
C ASN A 207 19.31 -5.92 7.95
N TYR A 208 18.32 -5.59 7.08
CA TYR A 208 16.96 -5.27 7.51
C TYR A 208 16.35 -6.42 8.32
N TYR A 209 16.49 -7.67 7.84
CA TYR A 209 15.99 -8.85 8.53
C TYR A 209 16.60 -8.99 9.93
N THR A 210 17.91 -8.81 10.06
CA THR A 210 18.61 -8.95 11.34
C THR A 210 18.21 -7.84 12.32
N GLU A 211 18.16 -6.59 11.86
CA GLU A 211 17.73 -5.44 12.66
C GLU A 211 16.28 -5.57 13.09
N ALA A 212 15.38 -5.90 12.14
CA ALA A 212 13.98 -6.17 12.43
C ALA A 212 13.86 -7.30 13.45
N LYS A 213 14.52 -8.44 13.27
CA LYS A 213 14.43 -9.58 14.20
C LYS A 213 14.92 -9.23 15.61
N GLN A 214 15.93 -8.37 15.75
CA GLN A 214 16.39 -7.87 17.06
C GLN A 214 15.35 -6.96 17.72
N ILE A 215 14.81 -5.99 16.97
CA ILE A 215 13.75 -5.08 17.43
C ILE A 215 12.49 -5.86 17.81
N LEU A 216 12.18 -6.89 17.03
CA LEU A 216 10.97 -7.71 17.15
C LEU A 216 11.09 -8.79 18.21
N LYS A 217 12.30 -9.13 18.70
CA LYS A 217 12.49 -10.21 19.69
C LYS A 217 11.56 -10.05 20.89
N THR A 218 11.40 -8.83 21.40
CA THR A 218 10.53 -8.50 22.53
C THR A 218 9.03 -8.70 22.21
N ILE A 219 8.61 -8.42 20.98
CA ILE A 219 7.23 -8.63 20.51
C ILE A 219 6.98 -10.13 20.33
N LEU A 220 7.89 -10.81 19.63
CA LEU A 220 7.75 -12.22 19.28
C LEU A 220 7.70 -13.12 20.52
N THR A 221 8.37 -12.74 21.61
CA THR A 221 8.25 -13.48 22.89
C THR A 221 6.89 -13.35 23.58
N GLN A 222 6.07 -12.37 23.19
CA GLN A 222 4.75 -12.10 23.79
C GLN A 222 3.59 -12.60 22.93
N VAL A 223 3.90 -13.17 21.76
CA VAL A 223 2.92 -13.72 20.83
C VAL A 223 3.13 -15.23 20.74
N ALA A 224 2.05 -16.00 20.64
CA ALA A 224 2.16 -17.43 20.43
C ALA A 224 2.89 -17.72 19.11
N GLU A 225 3.87 -18.62 19.11
CA GLU A 225 4.68 -18.93 17.93
C GLU A 225 3.83 -19.30 16.71
N LYS A 226 2.73 -20.04 16.91
CA LYS A 226 1.77 -20.39 15.87
C LYS A 226 1.06 -19.21 15.19
N ASN A 227 1.14 -18.01 15.78
CA ASN A 227 0.57 -16.77 15.26
C ASN A 227 1.64 -15.87 14.61
N VAL A 228 2.87 -16.37 14.42
CA VAL A 228 3.96 -15.63 13.77
C VAL A 228 4.19 -16.21 12.38
N TYR A 229 4.19 -15.34 11.37
CA TYR A 229 4.31 -15.69 9.96
C TYR A 229 5.46 -14.89 9.34
N GLU A 230 6.35 -15.61 8.66
CA GLU A 230 7.40 -15.04 7.85
C GLU A 230 6.95 -15.06 6.38
N TYR A 231 7.19 -13.98 5.63
CA TYR A 231 6.75 -13.88 4.23
C TYR A 231 7.79 -13.27 3.29
N PRO A 232 7.88 -13.75 2.03
CA PRO A 232 8.74 -13.18 1.00
C PRO A 232 8.12 -11.90 0.41
N ILE A 233 8.73 -10.74 0.66
CA ILE A 233 8.21 -9.46 0.12
C ILE A 233 8.26 -9.38 -1.41
N MET A 234 9.12 -10.20 -2.04
CA MET A 234 9.24 -10.28 -3.50
C MET A 234 8.14 -11.15 -4.12
N ASP A 235 7.54 -12.05 -3.34
CA ASP A 235 6.44 -12.92 -3.76
C ASP A 235 5.16 -12.54 -3.01
N LEU A 236 4.54 -11.47 -3.52
CA LEU A 236 3.30 -10.93 -2.99
C LEU A 236 2.09 -11.83 -3.26
N GLU A 237 2.16 -12.71 -4.27
CA GLU A 237 1.09 -13.67 -4.56
C GLU A 237 1.03 -14.76 -3.49
N TYR A 238 2.18 -15.35 -3.14
CA TYR A 238 2.28 -16.27 -2.01
C TYR A 238 1.87 -15.61 -0.70
N THR A 239 2.35 -14.39 -0.45
CA THR A 239 2.02 -13.64 0.76
C THR A 239 0.51 -13.37 0.85
N TYR A 240 -0.13 -13.00 -0.27
CA TYR A 240 -1.57 -12.81 -0.33
C TYR A 240 -2.32 -14.10 0.00
N PHE A 241 -1.94 -15.22 -0.61
CA PHE A 241 -2.56 -16.52 -0.34
C PHE A 241 -2.46 -16.92 1.14
N LEU A 242 -1.29 -16.72 1.75
CA LEU A 242 -1.06 -16.99 3.17
C LEU A 242 -2.01 -16.14 4.06
N MET A 243 -2.08 -14.83 3.80
CA MET A 243 -2.94 -13.93 4.55
C MET A 243 -4.42 -14.21 4.33
N ASP A 244 -4.83 -14.54 3.10
CA ASP A 244 -6.21 -14.88 2.73
C ASP A 244 -6.71 -16.11 3.47
N ASN A 245 -5.88 -17.16 3.53
CA ASN A 245 -6.21 -18.39 4.27
C ASN A 245 -6.40 -18.11 5.76
N LEU A 246 -5.49 -17.34 6.37
CA LEU A 246 -5.60 -16.94 7.77
C LEU A 246 -6.88 -16.14 8.01
N CYS A 247 -7.10 -15.08 7.23
CA CYS A 247 -8.27 -14.20 7.40
C CYS A 247 -9.58 -14.99 7.24
N THR A 248 -9.66 -15.87 6.24
CA THR A 248 -10.83 -16.74 6.00
C THR A 248 -11.15 -17.64 7.20
N GLN A 249 -10.11 -18.11 7.92
CA GLN A 249 -10.30 -18.89 9.14
C GLN A 249 -10.77 -18.00 10.30
N LEU A 250 -10.12 -16.85 10.50
CA LEU A 250 -10.38 -15.96 11.63
C LEU A 250 -11.78 -15.34 11.59
N ILE A 251 -12.25 -14.88 10.43
CA ILE A 251 -13.55 -14.19 10.26
C ILE A 251 -14.73 -15.02 10.79
N LYS A 252 -14.62 -16.36 10.76
CA LYS A 252 -15.66 -17.27 11.26
C LYS A 252 -16.02 -16.98 12.72
N GLU A 253 -15.01 -16.75 13.55
CA GLU A 253 -15.15 -16.64 15.00
C GLU A 253 -14.76 -15.27 15.56
N ASN A 254 -14.05 -14.45 14.78
CA ASN A 254 -13.46 -13.20 15.24
C ASN A 254 -13.92 -12.01 14.40
N ARG A 255 -13.90 -10.82 15.03
CA ARG A 255 -13.75 -9.56 14.30
C ARG A 255 -12.27 -9.47 13.90
N VAL A 256 -11.99 -9.21 12.63
CA VAL A 256 -10.60 -9.21 12.12
C VAL A 256 -10.19 -7.82 11.69
N ILE A 257 -9.13 -7.32 12.31
CA ILE A 257 -8.53 -6.03 12.02
C ILE A 257 -7.16 -6.26 11.38
N LEU A 258 -6.96 -5.68 10.21
CA LEU A 258 -5.69 -5.65 9.50
C LEU A 258 -4.98 -4.33 9.84
N ALA A 259 -3.77 -4.42 10.37
CA ALA A 259 -2.95 -3.26 10.74
C ALA A 259 -1.61 -3.28 10.01
N PRO A 260 -1.51 -2.63 8.83
CA PRO A 260 -0.32 -2.66 8.01
C PRO A 260 0.75 -1.67 8.52
N CYS A 261 1.42 -2.02 9.62
CA CYS A 261 2.58 -1.28 10.14
C CYS A 261 3.87 -1.55 9.34
N GLY A 262 3.84 -2.54 8.45
CA GLY A 262 4.97 -3.01 7.66
C GLY A 262 5.16 -2.26 6.34
N PRO A 263 5.95 -2.82 5.42
CA PRO A 263 6.29 -2.17 4.15
C PRO A 263 5.02 -1.97 3.29
N LYS A 264 5.05 -0.98 2.37
CA LYS A 264 3.88 -0.62 1.55
C LYS A 264 3.25 -1.81 0.80
N PRO A 265 4.01 -2.78 0.26
CA PRO A 265 3.41 -3.97 -0.34
C PRO A 265 2.49 -4.76 0.60
N PHE A 266 2.83 -4.89 1.88
CA PHE A 266 1.94 -5.54 2.85
C PHE A 266 0.64 -4.75 3.03
N THR A 267 0.71 -3.41 3.01
CA THR A 267 -0.49 -2.57 3.07
C THR A 267 -1.39 -2.82 1.86
N LEU A 268 -0.82 -2.90 0.65
CA LEU A 268 -1.58 -3.25 -0.56
C LEU A 268 -2.33 -4.57 -0.37
N LEU A 269 -1.68 -5.61 0.16
CA LEU A 269 -2.34 -6.89 0.41
C LEU A 269 -3.50 -6.78 1.41
N CYS A 270 -3.33 -6.01 2.50
CA CYS A 270 -4.43 -5.76 3.43
C CYS A 270 -5.65 -5.12 2.75
N LEU A 271 -5.41 -4.12 1.91
CA LEU A 271 -6.49 -3.41 1.20
C LEU A 271 -7.20 -4.34 0.21
N LEU A 272 -6.46 -5.16 -0.53
CA LEU A 272 -7.04 -6.13 -1.46
C LEU A 272 -7.83 -7.21 -0.72
N LEU A 273 -7.32 -7.74 0.39
CA LEU A 273 -8.06 -8.70 1.20
C LEU A 273 -9.36 -8.10 1.74
N ALA A 274 -9.33 -6.86 2.21
CA ALA A 274 -10.54 -6.20 2.67
C ALA A 274 -11.55 -5.97 1.54
N LEU A 275 -11.12 -5.64 0.32
CA LEU A 275 -12.03 -5.62 -0.84
C LEU A 275 -12.59 -7.00 -1.19
N LYS A 276 -11.77 -8.05 -1.08
CA LYS A 276 -12.19 -9.43 -1.38
C LYS A 276 -13.20 -9.99 -0.36
N HIS A 277 -12.97 -9.71 0.92
CA HIS A 277 -13.79 -10.16 2.04
C HIS A 277 -14.87 -9.15 2.44
N GLU A 278 -15.02 -8.08 1.65
CA GLU A 278 -16.03 -7.04 1.82
C GLU A 278 -16.06 -6.51 3.28
N ASP A 279 -17.24 -6.49 3.89
CA ASP A 279 -17.46 -5.88 5.19
C ASP A 279 -16.92 -6.72 6.37
N MET A 280 -16.25 -7.85 6.11
CA MET A 280 -15.77 -8.77 7.16
C MET A 280 -14.38 -8.42 7.69
N LEU A 281 -13.60 -7.61 6.96
CA LEU A 281 -12.26 -7.19 7.34
C LEU A 281 -12.22 -5.67 7.49
N GLU A 282 -11.48 -5.20 8.49
CA GLU A 282 -11.22 -3.78 8.68
C GLU A 282 -9.74 -3.48 8.47
N VAL A 283 -9.40 -2.35 7.85
CA VAL A 283 -8.00 -1.91 7.71
C VAL A 283 -7.78 -0.64 8.50
N TRP A 284 -6.89 -0.70 9.49
CA TRP A 284 -6.62 0.41 10.40
C TRP A 284 -5.19 0.93 10.23
N ARG A 285 -5.07 2.25 10.13
CA ARG A 285 -3.77 2.92 10.03
C ARG A 285 -3.29 3.40 11.38
N ILE A 286 -1.97 3.43 11.52
CA ILE A 286 -1.30 4.10 12.63
C ILE A 286 -0.19 4.98 12.12
N SER A 287 -0.16 6.21 12.62
CA SER A 287 0.87 7.16 12.26
C SER A 287 1.21 8.07 13.44
N ALA A 288 2.47 8.49 13.48
CA ALA A 288 2.93 9.60 14.31
C ALA A 288 2.42 10.97 13.82
N GLY A 289 1.75 11.01 12.66
CA GLY A 289 1.26 12.24 12.05
C GLY A 289 2.34 12.93 11.22
N LYS A 290 2.43 14.26 11.33
CA LYS A 290 3.26 15.13 10.45
C LYS A 290 4.76 15.17 10.81
N GLU A 291 5.16 14.49 11.88
CA GLU A 291 6.53 14.53 12.41
C GLU A 291 7.43 13.41 11.83
N ILE A 292 7.05 12.79 10.71
CA ILE A 292 7.87 11.76 10.07
C ILE A 292 9.07 12.45 9.37
N PRO A 293 10.32 12.05 9.69
CA PRO A 293 11.50 12.63 9.06
C PRO A 293 11.52 12.41 7.54
N MET A 294 12.01 13.41 6.81
CA MET A 294 12.25 13.31 5.36
C MET A 294 13.42 12.36 5.10
N ASN A 295 13.10 11.12 4.73
CA ASN A 295 14.10 10.15 4.35
C ASN A 295 14.03 9.91 2.84
N ASP A 296 15.09 10.31 2.14
CA ASP A 296 15.20 10.05 0.71
C ASP A 296 15.39 8.56 0.46
N ARG A 297 14.47 7.97 -0.30
CA ARG A 297 14.53 6.59 -0.76
C ARG A 297 14.92 6.57 -2.23
N LYS A 298 16.08 5.98 -2.53
CA LYS A 298 16.53 5.71 -3.89
C LYS A 298 16.01 4.35 -4.36
N PRO A 299 15.64 4.20 -5.64
CA PRO A 299 15.21 2.91 -6.17
C PRO A 299 16.42 1.97 -6.31
N THR A 300 16.27 0.69 -5.96
CA THR A 300 17.29 -0.34 -6.22
C THR A 300 17.39 -0.70 -7.71
N GLY A 301 16.39 -0.34 -8.50
CA GLY A 301 16.20 -0.77 -9.88
C GLY A 301 15.13 -1.87 -10.03
N GLU A 302 14.81 -2.55 -8.93
CA GLU A 302 13.82 -3.61 -8.88
C GLU A 302 12.40 -3.07 -8.71
N ILE A 303 11.46 -3.68 -9.42
CA ILE A 303 10.04 -3.38 -9.34
C ILE A 303 9.29 -4.68 -9.12
N THR A 304 8.45 -4.72 -8.09
CA THR A 304 7.43 -5.76 -7.95
C THR A 304 6.11 -5.22 -8.49
N ILE A 305 5.46 -6.01 -9.35
CA ILE A 305 4.14 -5.68 -9.88
C ILE A 305 3.15 -6.77 -9.50
N LEU A 306 2.03 -6.36 -8.90
CA LEU A 306 0.89 -7.23 -8.65
C LEU A 306 -0.24 -6.87 -9.62
N GLU A 307 -0.79 -7.88 -10.28
CA GLU A 307 -1.96 -7.76 -11.16
C GLU A 307 -3.23 -8.23 -10.46
N LEU A 308 -4.34 -7.52 -10.67
CA LEU A 308 -5.67 -8.04 -10.37
C LEU A 308 -6.27 -8.71 -11.61
N ILE A 309 -6.71 -9.95 -11.42
CA ILE A 309 -7.35 -10.76 -12.45
C ILE A 309 -8.78 -11.02 -12.00
N PHE A 310 -9.72 -10.53 -12.78
CA PHE A 310 -11.13 -10.81 -12.55
C PHE A 310 -11.54 -12.05 -13.34
N PRO A 311 -12.34 -12.95 -12.77
CA PRO A 311 -12.90 -14.06 -13.52
C PRO A 311 -13.89 -13.54 -14.57
N ASP A 312 -13.88 -14.19 -15.74
CA ASP A 312 -14.87 -14.01 -16.81
C ASP A 312 -16.30 -14.33 -16.33
#